data_AF-A0A1Q6A1G3-F1
#
_entry.id   AF-A0A1Q6A1G3-F1
#
_cell.length_a   1.000
_cell.length_b   1.000
_cell.length_c   1.000
_cell.angle_alpha   90.00
_cell.angle_beta   90.00
_cell.angle_gamma   90.00
#
_symmetry.space_group_name_H-M   'P 1'
#
loop_
_entity.id
_entity.type
_entity.pdbx_description
1 polymer ?
#
loop_
_entity_poly.entity_id
_entity_poly.type
_entity_poly.pdbx_seq_one_letter_code
_entity_poly.pdbx_strand_id
1 'polypeptide(L)'
;MYLLADWRKVLILVTAFTIGHSVTLALSVLNVIHINSSLIEFLIPVTIVFTSLVNILKTQRSSATMKLNYVLAMFFGLIHGMGFSNYLKSLLGTSTNIVGQLFAFNLGLEFGQVLIVLAALFISFVCINFMKVKRRDWTLFLSSAIFGIAFIMCIERFQLIKFR
;
A
#
# COMPACT_ATOMS: atom_id res chain seq x y z
N MET A 1 13.23 -9.55 -1.19
CA MET A 1 11.82 -10.00 -1.08
C MET A 1 11.63 -10.81 0.20
N TYR A 2 10.47 -10.72 0.86
CA TYR A 2 10.12 -11.62 1.98
C TYR A 2 9.89 -13.04 1.45
N LEU A 3 10.22 -14.04 2.25
CA LEU A 3 9.96 -15.45 1.92
C LEU A 3 8.65 -15.91 2.53
N LEU A 4 8.16 -17.08 2.13
CA LEU A 4 7.09 -17.77 2.86
C LEU A 4 7.42 -17.90 4.35
N ALA A 5 8.70 -18.06 4.72
CA ALA A 5 9.16 -18.07 6.12
C ALA A 5 8.95 -16.74 6.87
N ASP A 6 8.84 -15.61 6.16
CA ASP A 6 8.62 -14.28 6.74
C ASP A 6 7.14 -13.90 6.82
N TRP A 7 6.20 -14.83 6.59
CA TRP A 7 4.75 -14.56 6.53
C TRP A 7 4.25 -13.73 7.71
N ARG A 8 4.73 -13.98 8.94
CA ARG A 8 4.38 -13.18 10.13
C ARG A 8 4.76 -11.72 10.00
N LYS A 9 5.96 -11.43 9.48
CA LYS A 9 6.45 -10.06 9.28
C LYS A 9 5.62 -9.34 8.22
N VAL A 10 5.20 -10.08 7.19
CA VAL A 10 4.35 -9.53 6.13
C VAL A 10 2.94 -9.25 6.64
N LEU A 11 2.35 -10.15 7.42
CA LEU A 11 1.05 -9.90 8.05
C LEU A 11 1.09 -8.67 8.95
N ILE A 12 2.11 -8.52 9.81
CA ILE A 12 2.27 -7.32 10.65
C ILE A 12 2.38 -6.06 9.78
N LEU A 13 3.09 -6.10 8.65
CA LEU A 13 3.20 -4.98 7.72
C LEU A 13 1.84 -4.63 7.09
N VAL A 14 1.09 -5.64 6.63
CA VAL A 14 -0.25 -5.47 6.03
C VAL A 14 -1.20 -4.89 7.07
N THR A 15 -1.28 -5.48 8.25
CA THR A 15 -2.14 -5.00 9.34
C THR A 15 -1.75 -3.58 9.77
N ALA A 16 -0.46 -3.24 9.86
CA ALA A 16 -0.04 -1.88 10.18
C ALA A 16 -0.52 -0.87 9.13
N PHE A 17 -0.42 -1.22 7.84
CA PHE A 17 -0.97 -0.42 6.74
C PHE A 17 -2.49 -0.30 6.85
N THR A 18 -3.19 -1.41 7.09
CA THR A 18 -4.66 -1.43 7.24
C THR A 18 -5.11 -0.55 8.39
N ILE A 19 -4.44 -0.61 9.55
CA ILE A 19 -4.76 0.25 10.69
C ILE A 19 -4.67 1.74 10.30
N GLY A 20 -3.55 2.16 9.69
CA GLY A 20 -3.41 3.54 9.23
C GLY A 20 -4.49 3.93 8.23
N HIS A 21 -4.75 3.05 7.26
CA HIS A 21 -5.78 3.24 6.24
C HIS A 21 -7.18 3.38 6.84
N SER A 22 -7.58 2.49 7.73
CA SER A 22 -8.89 2.52 8.39
C SER A 22 -9.10 3.80 9.17
N VAL A 23 -8.07 4.29 9.86
CA VAL A 23 -8.13 5.54 10.64
C VAL A 23 -8.42 6.72 9.73
N THR A 24 -7.64 6.96 8.68
CA THR A 24 -7.87 8.12 7.81
C THR A 24 -9.12 8.00 6.95
N LEU A 25 -9.47 6.78 6.54
CA LEU A 25 -10.74 6.54 5.86
C LEU A 25 -11.92 6.92 6.75
N ALA A 26 -11.94 6.46 8.00
CA ALA A 26 -12.99 6.78 8.96
C ALA A 26 -13.06 8.29 9.23
N LEU A 27 -11.91 8.92 9.50
CA LEU A 27 -11.84 10.38 9.72
C LEU A 27 -12.33 11.17 8.52
N SER A 28 -11.97 10.74 7.31
CA SER A 28 -12.43 11.40 6.09
C SER A 28 -13.94 11.18 5.91
N VAL A 29 -14.45 9.94 5.99
CA VAL A 29 -15.89 9.61 5.85
C VAL A 29 -16.76 10.39 6.84
N LEU A 30 -16.30 10.53 8.10
CA LEU A 30 -16.98 11.29 9.15
C LEU A 30 -16.84 12.82 9.01
N ASN A 31 -16.23 13.31 7.92
CA ASN A 31 -15.98 14.74 7.66
C ASN A 31 -15.13 15.44 8.72
N VAL A 32 -14.23 14.70 9.39
CA VAL A 32 -13.28 15.27 10.37
C VAL A 32 -12.07 15.88 9.65
N ILE A 33 -11.62 15.26 8.55
CA ILE A 33 -10.48 15.72 7.76
C ILE A 33 -10.89 15.84 6.30
N HIS A 34 -10.54 16.97 5.69
CA HIS A 34 -10.73 17.23 4.26
C HIS A 34 -9.40 17.62 3.63
N ILE A 35 -8.86 16.75 2.78
CA ILE A 35 -7.66 17.00 1.99
C ILE A 35 -8.03 16.90 0.51
N ASN A 36 -7.40 17.73 -0.32
CA ASN A 36 -7.61 17.73 -1.76
C ASN A 36 -7.28 16.35 -2.36
N SER A 37 -8.26 15.74 -3.03
CA SER A 37 -8.13 14.40 -3.63
C SER A 37 -7.01 14.33 -4.67
N SER A 38 -6.77 15.39 -5.44
CA SER A 38 -5.68 15.44 -6.41
C SER A 38 -4.31 15.33 -5.73
N LEU A 39 -4.15 15.93 -4.53
CA LEU A 39 -2.93 15.75 -3.74
C LEU A 39 -2.78 14.32 -3.24
N ILE A 40 -3.86 13.72 -2.74
CA ILE A 40 -3.84 12.33 -2.23
C ILE A 40 -3.52 11.34 -3.37
N GLU A 41 -4.18 11.49 -4.51
CA GLU A 41 -3.95 10.67 -5.71
C GLU A 41 -2.52 10.77 -6.24
N PHE A 42 -1.85 11.90 -6.02
CA PHE A 42 -0.42 12.05 -6.31
C PHE A 42 0.47 11.45 -5.22
N LEU A 43 0.12 11.60 -3.94
CA LEU A 43 0.91 11.07 -2.84
C LEU A 43 0.93 9.53 -2.81
N ILE A 44 -0.16 8.87 -3.22
CA ILE A 44 -0.22 7.40 -3.33
C ILE A 44 0.94 6.86 -4.20
N PRO A 45 1.09 7.19 -5.50
CA PRO A 45 2.20 6.73 -6.32
C PRO A 45 3.57 7.18 -5.78
N VAL A 46 3.67 8.37 -5.16
CA VAL A 46 4.93 8.83 -4.53
C VAL A 46 5.40 7.85 -3.45
N THR A 47 4.51 7.35 -2.59
CA THR A 47 4.89 6.35 -1.57
C THR A 47 5.35 5.02 -2.19
N ILE A 48 4.79 4.62 -3.33
CA ILE A 48 5.17 3.41 -4.07
C ILE A 48 6.55 3.60 -4.74
N VAL A 49 6.79 4.76 -5.36
CA VAL A 49 8.09 5.16 -5.92
C VAL A 49 9.16 5.14 -4.82
N PHE A 50 8.87 5.73 -3.66
CA PHE A 50 9.79 5.71 -2.52
C PHE A 50 10.11 4.27 -2.08
N THR A 51 9.09 3.43 -1.90
CA THR A 51 9.27 2.05 -1.43
C THR A 51 10.06 1.20 -2.42
N SER A 52 9.76 1.33 -3.71
CA SER A 52 10.46 0.61 -4.78
C SER A 52 11.90 1.08 -4.91
N LEU A 53 12.16 2.38 -4.85
CA LEU A 53 13.51 2.94 -4.85
C LEU A 53 14.34 2.45 -3.64
N VAL A 54 13.76 2.45 -2.44
CA VAL A 54 14.42 1.91 -1.24
C VAL A 54 14.76 0.43 -1.41
N ASN A 55 13.90 -0.37 -2.05
CA ASN A 55 14.19 -1.77 -2.34
C ASN A 55 15.29 -1.96 -3.40
N ILE A 56 15.38 -1.08 -4.40
CA ILE A 56 16.44 -1.11 -5.42
C ILE A 56 17.81 -0.76 -4.80
N LEU A 57 17.83 0.26 -3.93
CA LEU A 57 19.07 0.77 -3.34
C LEU A 57 19.60 -0.09 -2.17
N LYS A 58 18.74 -0.84 -1.47
CA LYS A 58 19.17 -1.65 -0.31
C LYS A 58 19.85 -2.96 -0.71
N THR A 59 21.09 -3.13 -0.26
CA THR A 59 21.87 -4.37 -0.40
C THR A 59 21.77 -5.31 0.83
N GLN A 60 21.42 -4.83 2.03
CA GLN A 60 21.28 -5.66 3.25
C GLN A 60 20.13 -5.15 4.18
N ARG A 61 19.41 -6.06 4.84
CA ARG A 61 18.31 -5.74 5.79
C ARG A 61 18.76 -5.97 7.25
N SER A 62 18.89 -4.91 8.03
CA SER A 62 19.11 -4.96 9.50
C SER A 62 17.78 -5.00 10.27
N SER A 63 17.79 -5.49 11.52
CA SER A 63 16.61 -5.49 12.42
C SER A 63 16.02 -4.09 12.65
N ALA A 64 16.87 -3.05 12.75
CA ALA A 64 16.43 -1.65 12.86
C ALA A 64 15.62 -1.19 11.63
N THR A 65 15.91 -1.75 10.45
CA THR A 65 15.15 -1.46 9.23
C THR A 65 13.73 -2.01 9.29
N MET A 66 13.48 -3.10 10.00
CA MET A 66 12.15 -3.72 10.07
C MET A 66 11.15 -2.87 10.86
N LYS A 67 11.56 -2.31 12.01
CA LYS A 67 10.70 -1.41 12.79
C LYS A 67 10.29 -0.19 11.97
N LEU A 68 11.24 0.41 11.26
CA LEU A 68 10.99 1.54 10.38
C LEU A 68 10.00 1.18 9.26
N ASN A 69 10.09 -0.02 8.68
CA ASN A 69 9.15 -0.47 7.66
C ASN A 69 7.70 -0.56 8.18
N TYR A 70 7.48 -0.97 9.43
CA TYR A 70 6.14 -1.02 10.01
C TYR A 70 5.55 0.38 10.23
N VAL A 71 6.37 1.31 10.72
CA VAL A 71 5.97 2.72 10.88
C VAL A 71 5.66 3.34 9.52
N LEU A 72 6.51 3.11 8.51
CA LEU A 72 6.27 3.58 7.15
C LEU A 72 5.01 2.95 6.54
N ALA A 73 4.77 1.66 6.76
CA ALA A 73 3.56 0.99 6.28
C ALA A 73 2.30 1.63 6.89
N MET A 74 2.30 1.89 8.19
CA MET A 74 1.19 2.60 8.85
C MET A 74 1.02 4.01 8.28
N PHE A 75 2.11 4.76 8.13
CA PHE A 75 2.07 6.11 7.56
C PHE A 75 1.55 6.12 6.11
N PHE A 76 1.99 5.19 5.27
CA PHE A 76 1.45 5.04 3.93
C PHE A 76 -0.03 4.64 3.96
N GLY A 77 -0.42 3.78 4.91
CA GLY A 77 -1.82 3.48 5.18
C GLY A 77 -2.65 4.73 5.36
N LEU A 78 -2.19 5.67 6.22
CA LEU A 78 -2.87 6.95 6.43
C LEU A 78 -3.11 7.70 5.10
N ILE A 79 -2.10 7.78 4.24
CA ILE A 79 -2.22 8.44 2.93
C ILE A 79 -3.25 7.73 2.04
N HIS A 80 -3.18 6.41 1.95
CA HIS A 80 -4.03 5.62 1.05
C HIS A 80 -5.50 5.60 1.48
N GLY A 81 -5.77 5.62 2.80
CA GLY A 81 -7.14 5.64 3.32
C GLY A 81 -7.96 6.85 2.87
N MET A 82 -7.29 7.97 2.59
CA MET A 82 -7.94 9.17 2.07
C MET A 82 -8.26 9.07 0.57
N GLY A 83 -7.59 8.20 -0.19
CA GLY A 83 -7.84 8.04 -1.63
C GLY A 83 -9.21 7.43 -1.94
N PHE A 84 -9.69 6.56 -1.04
CA PHE A 84 -10.98 5.89 -1.17
C PHE A 84 -12.15 6.62 -0.50
N SER A 85 -11.89 7.67 0.27
CA SER A 85 -12.92 8.25 1.13
C SER A 85 -14.07 8.89 0.36
N ASN A 86 -13.80 9.53 -0.78
CA ASN A 86 -14.87 10.16 -1.58
C ASN A 86 -15.76 9.11 -2.25
N TYR A 87 -15.15 8.06 -2.78
CA TYR A 87 -15.89 6.92 -3.33
C TYR A 87 -16.75 6.26 -2.25
N LEU A 88 -16.17 5.96 -1.09
CA LEU A 88 -16.91 5.35 -0.01
C LEU A 88 -18.01 6.28 0.52
N LYS A 89 -17.77 7.58 0.70
CA LYS A 89 -18.84 8.55 1.03
C LYS A 89 -20.00 8.51 0.03
N SER A 90 -19.71 8.42 -1.26
CA SER A 90 -20.75 8.35 -2.29
C SER A 90 -21.56 7.04 -2.21
N LEU A 91 -20.93 5.93 -1.84
CA LEU A 91 -21.59 4.64 -1.60
C LEU A 91 -22.40 4.62 -0.30
N LEU A 92 -21.90 5.27 0.76
CA LEU A 92 -22.52 5.29 2.08
C LEU A 92 -23.71 6.26 2.12
N GLY A 93 -23.70 7.34 1.32
CA GLY A 93 -24.85 8.20 1.01
C GLY A 93 -25.62 8.74 2.22
N THR A 94 -26.63 8.00 2.65
CA THR A 94 -27.55 8.31 3.76
C THR A 94 -27.70 7.14 4.76
N SER A 95 -26.74 6.21 4.77
CA SER A 95 -26.81 5.04 5.62
C SER A 95 -26.83 5.40 7.10
N THR A 96 -27.72 4.77 7.86
CA THR A 96 -27.82 4.92 9.31
C THR A 96 -26.74 4.13 10.06
N ASN A 97 -26.06 3.19 9.39
CA ASN A 97 -25.03 2.32 9.96
C ASN A 97 -23.67 2.47 9.27
N ILE A 98 -23.13 3.68 9.30
CA ILE A 98 -21.81 4.04 8.74
C ILE A 98 -20.70 3.16 9.35
N VAL A 99 -20.77 2.90 10.65
CA VAL A 99 -19.76 2.12 11.38
C VAL A 99 -19.72 0.66 10.89
N GLY A 100 -20.87 0.00 10.74
CA GLY A 100 -20.94 -1.36 10.23
C GLY A 100 -20.43 -1.49 8.80
N GLN A 101 -20.74 -0.50 7.95
CA GLN A 101 -20.27 -0.48 6.57
C GLN A 101 -18.75 -0.20 6.48
N LEU A 102 -18.22 0.71 7.29
CA LEU A 102 -16.78 0.93 7.42
C LEU A 102 -16.07 -0.35 7.90
N PHE A 103 -16.63 -1.05 8.88
CA PHE A 103 -16.08 -2.31 9.37
C PHE A 103 -16.05 -3.38 8.27
N ALA A 104 -17.16 -3.61 7.58
CA ALA A 104 -17.26 -4.57 6.48
C ALA A 104 -16.30 -4.24 5.32
N PHE A 105 -16.18 -2.96 4.98
CA PHE A 105 -15.24 -2.50 3.95
C PHE A 105 -13.79 -2.78 4.34
N ASN A 106 -13.38 -2.43 5.57
CA ASN A 106 -12.01 -2.69 6.03
C ASN A 106 -11.70 -4.18 6.13
N LEU A 107 -12.66 -5.01 6.57
CA LEU A 107 -12.50 -6.46 6.61
C LEU A 107 -12.30 -7.06 5.21
N GLY A 108 -13.10 -6.60 4.23
CA GLY A 108 -12.95 -6.99 2.84
C GLY A 108 -11.61 -6.56 2.25
N LEU A 109 -11.14 -5.34 2.57
CA LEU A 109 -9.83 -4.85 2.14
C LEU A 109 -8.69 -5.67 2.72
N GLU A 110 -8.69 -5.94 4.03
CA GLU A 110 -7.63 -6.72 4.67
C GLU A 110 -7.57 -8.14 4.08
N PHE A 111 -8.73 -8.77 3.86
CA PHE A 111 -8.81 -10.07 3.19
C PHE A 111 -8.23 -10.03 1.78
N GLY A 112 -8.61 -9.03 0.97
CA GLY A 112 -8.08 -8.84 -0.39
C GLY A 112 -6.57 -8.62 -0.41
N GLN A 113 -6.05 -7.80 0.51
CA GLN A 113 -4.61 -7.55 0.65
C GLN A 113 -3.84 -8.82 1.00
N VAL A 114 -4.33 -9.61 1.97
CA VAL A 114 -3.71 -10.89 2.34
C VAL A 114 -3.69 -11.84 1.14
N LEU A 115 -4.78 -11.94 0.38
CA LEU A 115 -4.84 -12.79 -0.81
C LEU A 115 -3.80 -12.38 -1.87
N ILE A 116 -3.71 -11.09 -2.18
CA ILE A 116 -2.72 -10.57 -3.14
C ILE A 116 -1.29 -10.84 -2.65
N VAL A 117 -1.02 -10.64 -1.36
CA VAL A 117 0.28 -10.94 -0.76
C VAL A 117 0.63 -12.41 -0.86
N LEU A 118 -0.30 -13.32 -0.55
CA LEU A 118 -0.07 -14.75 -0.66
C LEU A 118 0.21 -15.17 -2.11
N ALA A 119 -0.53 -14.62 -3.07
CA ALA A 119 -0.28 -14.85 -4.49
C ALA A 119 1.12 -14.35 -4.90
N ALA A 120 1.52 -13.16 -4.49
CA ALA A 120 2.85 -12.60 -4.78
C ALA A 120 3.99 -13.43 -4.16
N LEU A 121 3.81 -13.92 -2.92
CA LEU A 121 4.76 -14.81 -2.25
C LEU A 121 4.85 -16.16 -2.96
N PHE A 122 3.73 -16.71 -3.43
CA PHE A 122 3.70 -17.96 -4.18
C PHE A 122 4.43 -17.84 -5.53
N ILE A 123 4.13 -16.79 -6.31
CA ILE A 123 4.83 -16.52 -7.58
C ILE A 123 6.34 -16.39 -7.33
N SER A 124 6.73 -15.66 -6.29
CA SER A 124 8.14 -15.51 -5.93
C SER A 124 8.79 -16.82 -5.52
N PHE A 125 8.06 -17.68 -4.79
CA PHE A 125 8.52 -19.02 -4.46
C PHE A 125 8.78 -19.86 -5.72
N VAL A 126 7.88 -19.80 -6.71
CA VAL A 126 8.06 -20.51 -7.99
C VAL A 126 9.27 -19.97 -8.76
N CYS A 127 9.37 -18.66 -8.97
CA CYS A 127 10.49 -18.07 -9.71
C CYS A 127 11.85 -18.31 -9.05
N ILE A 128 11.92 -18.25 -7.72
CA ILE A 128 13.18 -18.43 -7.00
C ILE A 128 13.60 -19.91 -6.96
N ASN A 129 12.67 -20.82 -6.68
CA ASN A 129 13.02 -22.23 -6.42
C ASN A 129 12.98 -23.10 -7.68
N PHE A 130 12.02 -22.88 -8.58
CA PHE A 130 11.90 -23.67 -9.80
C PHE A 130 12.74 -23.09 -10.93
N MET A 131 12.66 -21.78 -11.18
CA MET A 131 13.45 -21.11 -12.23
C MET A 131 14.87 -20.74 -11.79
N LYS A 132 15.24 -21.05 -10.54
CA LYS A 132 16.56 -20.79 -9.92
C LYS A 132 17.03 -19.33 -10.03
N VAL A 133 16.09 -18.37 -10.12
CA VAL A 133 16.42 -16.94 -10.17
C VAL A 133 16.96 -16.50 -8.81
N LYS A 134 18.08 -15.78 -8.81
CA LYS A 134 18.64 -15.22 -7.57
C LYS A 134 17.63 -14.26 -6.96
N ARG A 135 17.42 -14.35 -5.64
CA ARG A 135 16.47 -13.50 -4.90
C ARG A 135 16.70 -12.01 -5.09
N ARG A 136 17.97 -11.61 -5.21
CA ARG A 136 18.38 -10.23 -5.48
C ARG A 136 17.82 -9.77 -6.82
N ASP A 137 18.08 -10.54 -7.88
CA ASP A 137 17.69 -10.21 -9.24
C ASP A 137 16.17 -10.18 -9.39
N TRP A 138 15.45 -11.13 -8.77
CA TRP A 138 13.99 -11.11 -8.72
C TRP A 138 13.44 -9.87 -8.00
N THR A 139 14.04 -9.50 -6.86
CA THR A 139 13.63 -8.30 -6.10
C THR A 139 13.91 -7.02 -6.90
N LEU A 140 15.07 -6.94 -7.57
CA LEU A 140 15.44 -5.80 -8.40
C LEU A 140 14.50 -5.67 -9.60
N PHE A 141 14.25 -6.77 -10.32
CA PHE A 141 13.32 -6.79 -11.45
C PHE A 141 11.94 -6.27 -11.04
N LEU A 142 11.34 -6.86 -10.00
CA LEU A 142 10.00 -6.48 -9.54
C LEU A 142 9.95 -5.04 -9.03
N SER A 143 10.97 -4.61 -8.26
CA SER A 143 11.02 -3.25 -7.73
C SER A 143 11.20 -2.21 -8.84
N SER A 144 12.02 -2.49 -9.85
CA SER A 144 12.20 -1.62 -11.02
C SER A 144 10.95 -1.52 -11.88
N ALA A 145 10.23 -2.64 -12.08
CA ALA A 145 8.96 -2.63 -12.80
C ALA A 145 7.89 -1.79 -12.06
N ILE A 146 7.75 -2.01 -10.75
CA ILE A 146 6.84 -1.24 -9.89
C ILE A 146 7.23 0.24 -9.86
N PHE A 147 8.53 0.55 -9.77
CA PHE A 147 9.04 1.92 -9.83
C PHE A 147 8.63 2.61 -11.13
N GLY A 148 8.85 1.96 -12.28
CA GLY A 148 8.51 2.53 -13.60
C GLY A 148 7.02 2.86 -13.72
N ILE A 149 6.14 1.92 -13.35
CA ILE A 149 4.70 2.14 -13.37
C ILE A 149 4.31 3.27 -12.42
N ALA A 150 4.78 3.23 -11.17
CA ALA A 150 4.43 4.22 -10.17
C ALA A 150 4.96 5.61 -10.50
N PHE A 151 6.13 5.70 -11.14
CA PHE A 151 6.72 6.95 -11.59
C PHE A 151 5.90 7.60 -12.71
N ILE A 152 5.42 6.80 -13.67
CA ILE A 152 4.50 7.29 -14.71
C ILE A 152 3.21 7.82 -14.07
N MET A 153 2.59 7.06 -13.16
CA MET A 153 1.39 7.50 -12.44
C MET A 153 1.64 8.81 -11.66
N CYS A 154 2.83 8.96 -11.07
CA CYS A 154 3.24 10.16 -10.36
C CYS A 154 3.26 11.39 -11.28
N ILE A 155 3.82 11.26 -12.49
CA ILE A 155 3.87 12.35 -13.49
C ILE A 155 2.45 12.74 -13.93
N GLU A 156 1.63 11.74 -14.28
CA GLU A 156 0.25 11.97 -14.71
C GLU A 156 -0.57 12.71 -13.64
N ARG A 157 -0.47 12.28 -12.39
CA ARG A 157 -1.20 12.91 -11.27
C ARG A 157 -0.64 14.28 -10.90
N PHE A 158 0.67 14.51 -11.05
CA PHE A 158 1.27 15.83 -10.85
C PHE A 158 0.72 16.87 -11.83
N GLN A 159 0.56 16.49 -13.09
CA GLN A 159 -0.02 17.38 -14.11
C GLN A 159 -1.45 17.78 -13.73
N LEU A 160 -2.27 16.85 -13.25
CA LEU A 160 -3.64 17.14 -12.82
C LEU A 160 -3.71 18.13 -11.64
N ILE A 161 -2.71 18.18 -10.77
CA ILE A 161 -2.63 19.17 -9.68
C ILE A 161 -2.30 20.56 -10.23
N LYS A 162 -1.39 20.64 -11.22
CA LYS A 162 -0.87 21.92 -11.72
C LYS A 162 -1.84 22.65 -12.65
N PHE A 163 -2.72 21.92 -13.33
CA PHE A 163 -3.60 22.42 -14.38
C PHE A 163 -5.09 22.49 -13.97
N ARG A 164 -5.38 22.51 -12.67
CA ARG A 164 -6.73 22.68 -12.10
C ARG A 164 -6.73 23.84 -11.12
#